data_AF-A0AAW0XU29-F1
#
_entry.id   AF-A0AAW0XU29-F1
#
_cell.length_a   1.000
_cell.length_b   1.000
_cell.length_c   1.000
_cell.angle_alpha   90.00
_cell.angle_beta   90.00
_cell.angle_gamma   90.00
#
_symmetry.space_group_name_H-M   'P 1'
#
loop_
_entity.id
_entity.type
_entity.pdbx_description
1 polymer ?
#
loop_
_entity_poly.entity_id
_entity_poly.type
_entity_poly.pdbx_seq_one_letter_code
_entity_poly.pdbx_strand_id
1 'polypeptide(L)'
;TRATMKGGSGISQLLLLLALLYLSAGHSCPPCNHNECPEMTCPNGIGTDMCGCCPKCTKGLGKPCGGIWNHAGSCDEEFICSNPPNTDNQEPGVCMLKEETDQRLTYFL
;
A
#
# COMPACT_ATOMS: atom_id res chain seq x y z
N THR A 1 24.44 -35.10 -8.19
CA THR A 1 25.11 -33.78 -8.29
C THR A 1 25.25 -33.21 -6.89
N ARG A 2 26.48 -33.15 -6.34
CA ARG A 2 26.74 -32.78 -4.94
C ARG A 2 27.25 -31.33 -4.91
N ALA A 3 26.46 -30.40 -4.40
CA ALA A 3 26.87 -29.00 -4.24
C ALA A 3 27.96 -28.91 -3.17
N THR A 4 29.15 -28.47 -3.54
CA THR A 4 30.26 -28.24 -2.61
C THR A 4 30.13 -26.82 -2.04
N MET A 5 29.63 -26.71 -0.80
CA MET A 5 29.71 -25.46 -0.04
C MET A 5 31.17 -25.26 0.39
N LYS A 6 31.92 -24.40 -0.31
CA LYS A 6 33.26 -23.98 0.14
C LYS A 6 33.10 -23.17 1.43
N GLY A 7 33.77 -23.61 2.50
CA GLY A 7 33.84 -22.89 3.77
C GLY A 7 34.50 -21.52 3.55
N GLY A 8 33.68 -20.47 3.50
CA GLY A 8 34.14 -19.10 3.46
C GLY A 8 34.67 -18.68 4.83
N SER A 9 35.76 -17.91 4.84
CA SER A 9 36.25 -17.22 6.05
C SER A 9 35.09 -16.47 6.71
N GLY A 10 34.90 -16.62 8.03
CA GLY A 10 33.74 -16.07 8.74
C GLY A 10 33.49 -14.58 8.49
N ILE A 11 34.55 -13.81 8.22
CA ILE A 11 34.47 -12.40 7.79
C ILE A 11 33.77 -12.23 6.43
N SER A 12 34.01 -13.11 5.47
CA SER A 12 33.39 -13.07 4.14
C SER A 12 31.90 -13.41 4.21
N GLN A 13 31.52 -14.32 5.11
CA GLN A 13 30.12 -14.64 5.37
C GLN A 13 29.42 -13.48 6.09
N LEU A 14 30.07 -12.87 7.08
CA LEU A 14 29.53 -11.71 7.80
C LEU A 14 29.34 -10.49 6.87
N LEU A 15 30.30 -10.20 5.99
CA LEU A 15 30.17 -9.13 5.00
C LEU A 15 29.03 -9.38 4.01
N LEU A 16 28.84 -10.63 3.57
CA LEU A 16 27.72 -11.01 2.71
C LEU A 16 26.37 -10.82 3.43
N LEU A 17 26.29 -11.21 4.70
CA LEU A 17 25.08 -11.01 5.52
C LEU A 17 24.78 -9.52 5.74
N LEU A 18 25.80 -8.71 6.05
CA LEU A 18 25.66 -7.26 6.18
C LEU A 18 25.20 -6.61 4.89
N ALA A 19 25.75 -7.02 3.74
CA ALA A 19 25.30 -6.53 2.44
C ALA A 19 23.82 -6.85 2.20
N LEU A 20 23.39 -8.10 2.46
CA LEU A 20 21.98 -8.49 2.32
C LEU A 20 21.04 -7.68 3.23
N LEU A 21 21.46 -7.40 4.47
CA LEU A 21 20.69 -6.56 5.40
C LEU A 21 20.58 -5.11 4.90
N TYR A 22 21.66 -4.52 4.41
CA TYR A 22 21.64 -3.18 3.82
C TYR A 22 20.71 -3.08 2.60
N LEU A 23 20.63 -4.12 1.77
CA LEU A 23 19.72 -4.15 0.62
C LEU A 23 18.24 -4.23 1.04
N SER A 24 17.94 -4.77 2.22
CA SER A 24 16.56 -4.87 2.74
C SER A 24 16.01 -3.57 3.36
N ALA A 25 16.77 -2.47 3.36
CA ALA A 25 16.39 -1.19 3.98
C ALA A 25 15.28 -0.40 3.22
N GLY A 26 14.39 -1.08 2.51
CA GLY A 26 13.39 -0.51 1.61
C GLY A 26 11.95 -0.45 2.16
N HIS A 27 11.75 -0.33 3.48
CA HIS A 27 10.42 -0.40 4.09
C HIS A 27 9.88 0.93 4.64
N SER A 28 10.49 2.07 4.29
CA SER A 28 10.06 3.37 4.78
C SER A 28 9.92 4.37 3.64
N CYS A 29 8.91 5.24 3.75
CA CYS A 29 8.74 6.34 2.81
C CYS A 29 9.89 7.34 2.97
N PRO A 30 10.46 7.84 1.86
CA PRO A 30 11.44 8.92 1.92
C PRO A 30 10.76 10.23 2.36
N PRO A 31 11.55 11.25 2.75
CA PRO A 31 11.04 12.60 2.93
C PRO A 31 10.29 13.06 1.69
N CYS A 32 9.08 13.60 1.87
CA CYS A 32 8.24 14.03 0.75
C CYS A 32 8.78 15.31 0.09
N ASN A 33 8.98 15.26 -1.23
CA ASN A 33 9.29 16.43 -2.05
C ASN A 33 8.17 16.67 -3.07
N HIS A 34 7.22 17.54 -2.75
CA HIS A 34 6.06 17.83 -3.61
C HIS A 34 6.45 18.43 -4.98
N ASN A 35 7.64 19.04 -5.10
CA ASN A 35 8.09 19.63 -6.37
C ASN A 35 8.45 18.56 -7.41
N GLU A 36 8.68 17.31 -6.98
CA GLU A 36 8.97 16.18 -7.87
C GLU A 36 7.71 15.40 -8.26
N CYS A 37 6.55 15.79 -7.72
CA CYS A 37 5.30 15.11 -8.01
C CYS A 37 4.77 15.45 -9.41
N PRO A 38 4.21 14.48 -10.13
CA PRO A 38 3.59 14.74 -11.43
C PRO A 38 2.29 15.51 -11.27
N GLU A 39 2.08 16.50 -12.13
CA GLU A 39 0.76 17.10 -12.31
C GLU A 39 -0.16 16.10 -13.02
N MET A 40 -1.40 15.97 -12.54
CA MET A 40 -2.38 15.07 -13.13
C MET A 40 -3.80 15.59 -12.98
N THR A 41 -4.67 15.17 -13.89
CA THR A 41 -6.12 15.38 -13.83
C THR A 41 -6.80 14.02 -13.71
N CYS A 42 -7.68 13.87 -12.74
CA CYS A 42 -8.28 12.59 -12.39
C CYS A 42 -9.79 12.60 -12.63
N PRO A 43 -10.35 11.48 -13.11
CA PRO A 43 -11.77 11.38 -13.43
C PRO A 43 -12.68 11.29 -12.19
N ASN A 44 -12.20 10.65 -11.11
CA ASN A 44 -12.95 10.43 -9.88
C ASN A 44 -12.13 10.96 -8.70
N GLY A 45 -11.70 12.23 -8.73
CA GLY A 45 -10.99 12.85 -7.61
C GLY A 45 -9.48 12.56 -7.48
N ILE A 46 -8.84 13.27 -6.56
CA ILE A 46 -7.40 13.19 -6.27
C ILE A 46 -7.22 12.76 -4.81
N GLY A 47 -6.53 11.64 -4.62
CA GLY A 47 -5.95 11.21 -3.35
C GLY A 47 -4.43 11.27 -3.39
N THR A 48 -3.77 10.49 -2.55
CA THR A 48 -2.31 10.43 -2.46
C THR A 48 -1.76 9.03 -2.73
N ASP A 49 -0.48 8.93 -3.03
CA ASP A 49 0.24 7.65 -3.03
C ASP A 49 0.28 6.96 -1.64
N MET A 50 0.86 5.76 -1.59
CA MET A 50 1.02 5.00 -0.35
C MET A 50 1.82 5.72 0.75
N CYS A 51 2.62 6.71 0.37
CA CYS A 51 3.42 7.51 1.29
C CYS A 51 2.71 8.80 1.72
N GLY A 52 1.52 9.09 1.18
CA GLY A 52 0.81 10.32 1.46
C GLY A 52 1.45 11.57 0.85
N CYS A 53 2.34 11.41 -0.14
CA CYS A 53 3.14 12.51 -0.67
C CYS A 53 2.58 13.03 -2.00
N CYS A 54 2.69 12.25 -3.07
CA CYS A 54 2.29 12.71 -4.39
C CYS A 54 0.82 12.43 -4.68
N PRO A 55 0.16 13.28 -5.48
CA PRO A 55 -1.22 13.06 -5.92
C PRO A 55 -1.34 11.77 -6.73
N LYS A 56 -2.43 11.04 -6.50
CA LYS A 56 -2.84 9.85 -7.25
C LYS A 56 -4.33 9.86 -7.46
N CYS A 57 -4.78 9.39 -8.63
CA CYS A 57 -6.22 9.28 -8.89
C CYS A 57 -6.87 8.24 -7.99
N THR A 58 -7.96 8.67 -7.34
CA THR A 58 -8.82 7.82 -6.54
C THR A 58 -9.67 6.88 -7.41
N LYS A 59 -10.17 5.83 -6.79
CA LYS A 59 -10.83 4.71 -7.44
C LYS A 59 -12.35 4.77 -7.27
N GLY A 60 -13.09 4.50 -8.35
CA GLY A 60 -14.54 4.41 -8.33
C GLY A 60 -15.06 3.05 -7.82
N LEU A 61 -16.38 2.91 -7.81
CA LEU A 61 -17.11 1.70 -7.40
C LEU A 61 -16.54 0.40 -8.00
N GLY A 62 -16.42 -0.65 -7.18
CA GLY A 62 -16.01 -1.98 -7.61
C GLY A 62 -14.51 -2.13 -7.92
N LYS A 63 -13.71 -1.08 -7.75
CA LYS A 63 -12.26 -1.12 -7.94
C LYS A 63 -11.52 -1.53 -6.67
N PRO A 64 -10.34 -2.16 -6.79
CA PRO A 64 -9.53 -2.54 -5.64
C PRO A 64 -9.02 -1.29 -4.90
N CYS A 65 -8.89 -1.40 -3.58
CA CYS A 65 -8.42 -0.33 -2.69
C CYS A 65 -7.73 -0.91 -1.44
N GLY A 66 -6.97 -0.10 -0.70
CA GLY A 66 -6.32 -0.50 0.54
C GLY A 66 -5.22 -1.55 0.35
N GLY A 67 -5.31 -2.63 1.12
CA GLY A 67 -4.28 -3.67 1.22
C GLY A 67 -3.03 -3.21 1.95
N ILE A 68 -2.02 -4.09 2.02
CA ILE A 68 -0.76 -3.79 2.71
C ILE A 68 -0.13 -2.51 2.16
N TRP A 69 0.24 -1.59 3.05
CA TRP A 69 0.78 -0.26 2.73
C TRP A 69 -0.12 0.59 1.81
N ASN A 70 -1.42 0.34 1.73
CA ASN A 70 -2.31 1.02 0.78
C ASN A 70 -1.86 0.90 -0.70
N HIS A 71 -1.19 -0.21 -1.07
CA HIS A 71 -0.65 -0.39 -2.42
C HIS A 71 -1.72 -0.40 -3.52
N ALA A 72 -2.97 -0.77 -3.18
CA ALA A 72 -4.09 -0.72 -4.12
C ALA A 72 -4.71 0.69 -4.25
N GLY A 73 -4.32 1.62 -3.38
CA GLY A 73 -4.76 3.01 -3.39
C GLY A 73 -6.11 3.25 -2.72
N SER A 74 -6.61 4.47 -2.86
CA SER A 74 -7.79 4.94 -2.13
C SER A 74 -9.00 5.09 -3.04
N CYS A 75 -10.18 4.90 -2.44
CA CYS A 75 -11.44 5.17 -3.13
C CYS A 75 -11.71 6.67 -3.24
N ASP A 76 -12.54 7.05 -4.21
CA ASP A 76 -13.07 8.39 -4.34
C ASP A 76 -13.98 8.75 -3.15
N GLU A 77 -14.25 10.05 -2.97
CA GLU A 77 -14.99 10.60 -1.83
C GLU A 77 -16.38 10.01 -1.66
N GLU A 78 -17.02 9.46 -2.69
CA GLU A 78 -18.35 8.85 -2.58
C GLU A 78 -18.34 7.38 -2.09
N PHE A 79 -17.15 6.76 -1.99
CA PHE A 79 -17.01 5.34 -1.68
C PHE A 79 -16.20 5.06 -0.40
N ILE A 80 -16.35 3.86 0.14
CA ILE A 80 -15.59 3.33 1.27
C ILE A 80 -14.86 2.04 0.84
N CYS A 81 -13.62 1.88 1.28
CA CYS A 81 -12.86 0.66 1.02
C CYS A 81 -13.32 -0.44 1.97
N SER A 82 -13.90 -1.52 1.42
CA SER A 82 -14.42 -2.64 2.20
C SER A 82 -13.69 -3.94 1.86
N ASN A 83 -13.16 -4.61 2.88
CA ASN A 83 -12.58 -5.94 2.73
C ASN A 83 -13.68 -7.01 2.76
N PRO A 84 -13.64 -8.03 1.89
CA PRO A 84 -14.57 -9.16 1.99
C PRO A 84 -14.47 -9.83 3.36
N PRO A 85 -15.57 -10.42 3.88
CA PRO A 85 -15.50 -11.19 5.10
C PRO A 85 -14.51 -12.35 4.95
N ASN A 86 -13.64 -12.54 5.95
CA ASN A 86 -12.58 -13.55 6.00
C ASN A 86 -11.34 -13.28 5.11
N THR A 87 -11.11 -12.05 4.65
CA THR A 87 -9.82 -11.67 4.06
C THR A 87 -8.93 -10.99 5.10
N ASP A 88 -7.63 -11.22 5.03
CA ASP A 88 -6.67 -10.49 5.84
C ASP A 88 -6.66 -9.01 5.42
N ASN A 89 -6.46 -8.10 6.38
CA ASN A 89 -6.35 -6.65 6.10
C ASN A 89 -5.14 -6.30 5.20
N GLN A 90 -4.30 -7.28 4.90
CA GLN A 90 -3.17 -7.19 3.98
C GLN A 90 -3.63 -7.27 2.51
N GLU A 91 -4.78 -7.89 2.25
CA GLU A 91 -5.36 -8.03 0.92
C GLU A 91 -6.14 -6.77 0.52
N PRO A 92 -6.14 -6.39 -0.76
CA PRO A 92 -6.98 -5.30 -1.25
C PRO A 92 -8.46 -5.55 -0.97
N GLY A 93 -9.14 -4.53 -0.48
CA GLY A 93 -10.60 -4.46 -0.45
C GLY A 93 -11.15 -3.96 -1.79
N VAL A 94 -12.44 -3.63 -1.80
CA VAL A 94 -13.17 -3.09 -2.95
C VAL A 94 -13.89 -1.81 -2.56
N CYS A 95 -13.91 -0.81 -3.44
CA CYS A 95 -14.67 0.42 -3.23
C CYS A 95 -16.17 0.16 -3.31
N MET A 96 -16.89 0.45 -2.22
CA MET A 96 -18.34 0.28 -2.05
C MET A 96 -19.00 1.63 -1.78
N LEU A 97 -20.29 1.79 -2.09
CA LEU A 97 -21.03 3.02 -1.78
C LEU A 97 -21.07 3.28 -0.27
N LYS A 98 -20.93 4.54 0.14
CA LYS A 98 -21.05 4.95 1.55
C LYS A 98 -22.45 4.73 2.15
N GLU A 99 -23.49 4.70 1.30
CA GLU A 99 -24.92 4.72 1.70
C GLU A 99 -25.41 3.51 2.50
N GLU A 100 -24.62 2.45 2.69
CA GLU A 100 -24.99 1.33 3.59
C GLU A 100 -24.43 1.45 5.03
N THR A 101 -23.70 2.52 5.35
CA THR A 101 -23.05 2.67 6.67
C THR A 101 -23.58 3.81 7.53
N ASP A 102 -24.21 4.84 6.94
CA ASP A 102 -24.73 5.99 7.70
C ASP A 102 -26.13 5.73 8.31
N GLN A 103 -26.98 4.95 7.63
CA GLN A 103 -28.31 4.60 8.16
C GLN A 103 -28.26 3.71 9.40
N ARG A 104 -27.20 2.94 9.63
CA ARG A 104 -27.04 2.15 10.86
C ARG A 104 -26.64 2.98 12.08
N LEU A 105 -26.18 4.22 11.92
CA LEU A 105 -25.89 5.12 13.06
C LEU A 105 -27.11 5.94 13.46
N THR A 106 -28.11 6.10 12.59
CA THR A 106 -29.36 6.83 12.90
C THR A 106 -30.43 5.98 13.60
N TYR A 107 -30.33 4.64 13.58
CA TYR A 107 -31.24 3.73 14.30
C TYR A 107 -30.78 3.37 15.72
N PHE A 108 -29.61 3.86 16.16
CA PHE A 108 -29.05 3.62 17.49
C PHE A 108 -28.96 4.88 18.37
N LEU A 109 -29.57 5.99 17.94
CA LEU A 109 -29.84 7.19 18.73
C LEU A 109 -31.37 7.38 18.86
#